data_AF-U7D6N9-F1
#
_entry.id   AF-U7D6N9-F1
#
_cell.length_a   1.000
_cell.length_b   1.000
_cell.length_c   1.000
_cell.angle_alpha   90.00
_cell.angle_beta   90.00
_cell.angle_gamma   90.00
#
_symmetry.space_group_name_H-M   'P 1'
#
loop_
_entity.id
_entity.type
_entity.pdbx_description
1 polymer ?
#
loop_
_entity_poly.entity_id
_entity_poly.type
_entity_poly.pdbx_seq_one_letter_code
_entity_poly.pdbx_strand_id
1 'polypeptide(L)'
;MKKQNKRRSYVVYPRIQFPLAGVVIITAGGSFLISALLLSAYFLMHFTPRLVYPINHQLMLLLGMGFCVLLVVISYLLFKFSHRVVGPVIKLQRALHALSENPGAAEPIAFRRKDFFTQTAVSYNQICQYCKERERIRREMRSVIEKINQDKLSVKEGGILLEKLYNTDADLI
;
A
#
# COMPACT_ATOMS: atom_id res chain seq x y z
N MET A 1 31.06 -5.46 13.63
CA MET A 1 29.72 -5.12 14.15
C MET A 1 28.75 -6.27 13.90
N LYS A 2 28.18 -6.90 14.95
CA LYS A 2 27.23 -8.01 14.81
C LYS A 2 25.90 -7.50 14.24
N LYS A 3 25.51 -8.02 13.08
CA LYS A 3 24.24 -7.73 12.38
C LYS A 3 23.09 -8.21 13.29
N GLN A 4 22.47 -7.32 14.04
CA GLN A 4 21.32 -7.64 14.88
C GLN A 4 20.22 -8.23 14.00
N ASN A 5 19.89 -9.49 14.26
CA ASN A 5 18.90 -10.25 13.53
C ASN A 5 17.52 -9.62 13.84
N LYS A 6 17.07 -8.70 12.99
CA LYS A 6 15.79 -7.98 13.14
C LYS A 6 14.66 -9.03 13.17
N ARG A 7 14.14 -9.28 14.37
CA ARG A 7 13.14 -10.32 14.64
C ARG A 7 11.95 -10.16 13.68
N ARG A 8 11.55 -11.26 13.04
CA ARG A 8 10.38 -11.31 12.15
C ARG A 8 9.12 -11.14 13.00
N SER A 9 8.58 -9.92 13.09
CA SER A 9 7.23 -9.72 13.62
C SER A 9 6.23 -10.24 12.59
N TYR A 10 5.59 -11.37 12.88
CA TYR A 10 4.58 -11.97 11.98
C TYR A 10 3.29 -11.16 11.94
N VAL A 11 3.00 -10.43 13.02
CA VAL A 11 1.88 -9.49 13.11
C VAL A 11 2.42 -8.12 12.75
N VAL A 12 2.20 -7.70 11.49
CA VAL A 12 2.63 -6.38 11.01
C VAL A 12 1.51 -5.36 11.22
N TYR A 13 0.25 -5.77 11.00
CA TYR A 13 -0.93 -4.90 11.11
C TYR A 13 -2.09 -5.63 11.80
N PRO A 14 -2.11 -5.63 13.15
CA PRO A 14 -3.14 -6.33 13.91
C PRO A 14 -4.55 -5.79 13.62
N ARG A 15 -4.67 -4.50 13.29
CA ARG A 15 -5.94 -3.82 12.99
C ARG A 15 -6.69 -4.41 11.80
N ILE A 16 -5.99 -4.99 10.82
CA ILE A 16 -6.62 -5.61 9.63
C ILE A 16 -6.65 -7.13 9.78
N GLN A 17 -5.60 -7.71 10.36
CA GLN A 17 -5.45 -9.16 10.47
C GLN A 17 -6.47 -9.80 11.43
N PHE A 18 -6.74 -9.19 12.60
CA PHE A 18 -7.66 -9.76 13.57
C PHE A 18 -9.13 -9.73 13.12
N PRO A 19 -9.66 -8.64 12.55
CA PRO A 19 -11.04 -8.65 12.03
C PRO A 19 -11.22 -9.68 10.91
N LEU A 20 -10.27 -9.79 9.98
CA LEU A 20 -10.34 -10.76 8.90
C LEU A 20 -10.31 -12.20 9.44
N ALA A 21 -9.40 -12.49 10.36
CA ALA A 21 -9.34 -13.81 11.02
C ALA A 21 -10.63 -14.10 11.78
N GLY A 22 -11.19 -13.12 12.50
CA GLY A 22 -12.47 -13.24 13.20
C GLY A 22 -13.62 -13.58 12.25
N VAL A 23 -13.75 -12.88 11.12
CA VAL A 23 -14.76 -13.17 10.11
C VAL A 23 -14.62 -14.58 9.56
N VAL A 24 -13.40 -15.04 9.29
CA VAL A 24 -13.17 -16.42 8.81
C VAL A 24 -13.50 -17.44 9.88
N ILE A 25 -13.10 -17.22 11.14
CA ILE A 25 -13.39 -18.13 12.25
C ILE A 25 -14.91 -18.20 12.49
N ILE A 26 -15.61 -17.08 12.48
CA ILE A 26 -17.07 -17.02 12.69
C ILE A 26 -17.79 -17.71 11.54
N THR A 27 -17.42 -17.43 10.29
CA THR A 27 -18.09 -18.03 9.13
C THR A 27 -17.79 -19.52 9.03
N ALA A 28 -16.52 -19.95 9.13
CA ALA A 28 -16.15 -21.36 9.11
C ALA A 28 -16.73 -22.12 10.30
N GLY A 29 -16.66 -21.54 11.51
CA GLY A 29 -17.22 -22.11 12.74
C GLY A 29 -18.73 -22.25 12.66
N GLY A 30 -19.43 -21.22 12.19
CA GLY A 30 -20.88 -21.25 11.96
C GLY A 30 -21.27 -22.30 10.93
N SER A 31 -20.59 -22.35 9.78
CA SER A 31 -20.84 -23.36 8.75
C SER A 31 -20.60 -24.79 9.26
N PHE A 32 -19.54 -25.00 10.05
CA PHE A 32 -19.26 -26.29 10.66
C PHE A 32 -20.35 -26.69 11.66
N LEU A 33 -20.74 -25.80 12.57
CA LEU A 33 -21.80 -26.07 13.56
C LEU A 33 -23.13 -26.40 12.88
N ILE A 34 -23.54 -25.63 11.87
CA ILE A 34 -24.76 -25.90 11.10
C ILE A 34 -24.67 -27.27 10.42
N SER A 35 -23.54 -27.57 9.78
CA SER A 35 -23.34 -28.86 9.10
C SER A 35 -23.37 -30.03 10.09
N ALA A 36 -22.74 -29.89 11.25
CA ALA A 36 -22.72 -30.90 12.29
C ALA A 36 -24.12 -31.15 12.89
N LEU A 37 -24.90 -30.09 13.11
CA LEU A 37 -26.29 -30.18 13.56
C LEU A 37 -27.18 -30.87 12.52
N LEU A 38 -27.08 -30.48 11.25
CA LEU A 38 -27.85 -31.11 10.16
C LEU A 38 -27.50 -32.59 10.01
N LEU A 39 -26.21 -32.93 10.07
CA LEU A 39 -25.75 -34.31 10.00
C LEU A 39 -26.27 -35.13 11.19
N SER A 40 -26.18 -34.58 12.40
CA SER A 40 -26.71 -35.23 13.60
C SER A 40 -28.23 -35.44 13.52
N ALA A 41 -28.97 -34.46 13.01
CA ALA A 41 -30.42 -34.58 12.80
C ALA A 41 -30.77 -35.65 11.76
N TYR A 42 -30.00 -35.71 10.66
CA TYR A 42 -30.14 -36.73 9.62
C TYR A 42 -29.95 -38.15 10.19
N PHE A 43 -28.91 -38.37 11.00
CA PHE A 43 -28.67 -39.66 11.64
C PHE A 43 -29.80 -40.08 12.58
N LEU A 44 -30.33 -39.14 13.36
CA LEU A 44 -31.46 -39.39 14.27
C LEU A 44 -32.75 -39.78 13.53
N MET A 45 -32.99 -39.19 12.35
CA MET A 45 -34.19 -39.47 11.56
C MET A 45 -34.14 -40.80 10.79
N HIS A 46 -32.96 -41.31 10.44
CA HIS A 46 -32.83 -42.44 9.51
C HIS A 46 -32.28 -43.73 10.13
N PHE A 47 -31.73 -43.69 11.35
CA PHE A 47 -31.08 -44.84 11.97
C PHE A 47 -31.64 -45.16 13.36
N THR A 48 -31.50 -46.41 13.79
CA THR A 48 -31.99 -46.87 15.09
C THR A 48 -31.17 -46.28 16.25
N PRO A 49 -31.80 -45.79 17.34
CA PRO A 49 -31.13 -45.02 18.40
C PRO A 49 -29.93 -45.73 19.05
N ARG A 50 -29.99 -47.07 19.17
CA ARG A 50 -28.92 -47.89 19.78
C ARG A 50 -27.62 -47.89 18.97
N LEU A 51 -27.70 -47.76 17.64
CA LEU A 51 -26.52 -47.72 16.77
C LEU A 51 -26.01 -46.28 16.58
N VAL A 52 -26.92 -45.31 16.61
CA VAL A 52 -26.64 -43.90 16.33
C VAL A 52 -25.73 -43.27 17.37
N TYR A 53 -25.96 -43.51 18.66
CA TYR A 53 -25.24 -42.79 19.72
C TYR A 53 -23.71 -42.97 19.69
N PRO A 54 -23.15 -44.20 19.67
CA PRO A 54 -21.69 -44.38 19.64
C PRO A 54 -21.06 -43.90 18.34
N ILE A 55 -21.73 -44.12 17.20
CA ILE A 55 -21.25 -43.69 15.88
C ILE A 55 -21.23 -42.17 15.80
N ASN A 56 -22.28 -41.49 16.26
CA ASN A 56 -22.39 -40.04 16.21
C ASN A 56 -21.34 -39.36 17.09
N HIS A 57 -21.04 -39.94 18.27
CA HIS A 57 -19.99 -39.41 19.14
C HIS A 57 -18.59 -39.51 18.51
N GLN A 58 -18.23 -40.67 17.96
CA GLN A 58 -16.94 -40.86 17.28
C GLN A 58 -16.83 -39.97 16.03
N LEU A 59 -17.92 -39.87 15.25
CA LEU A 59 -17.98 -39.03 14.06
C LEU A 59 -17.82 -37.55 14.43
N MET A 60 -18.49 -37.08 15.48
CA MET A 60 -18.34 -35.70 15.97
C MET A 60 -16.93 -35.40 16.45
N LEU A 61 -16.28 -36.33 17.16
CA LEU A 61 -14.89 -36.16 17.58
C LEU A 61 -13.95 -36.07 16.38
N LEU A 62 -14.11 -36.96 15.40
CA LEU A 62 -13.28 -36.98 14.20
C LEU A 62 -13.48 -35.70 13.36
N LEU A 63 -14.73 -35.31 13.13
CA LEU A 63 -15.07 -34.08 12.41
C LEU A 63 -14.59 -32.83 13.15
N GLY A 64 -14.74 -32.81 14.48
CA GLY A 64 -14.26 -31.72 15.33
C GLY A 64 -12.73 -31.57 15.25
N MET A 65 -11.99 -32.67 15.37
CA MET A 65 -10.54 -32.66 15.20
C MET A 65 -10.13 -32.20 13.80
N GLY A 66 -10.76 -32.74 12.76
CA GLY A 66 -10.51 -32.34 11.37
C GLY A 66 -10.78 -30.86 11.15
N PHE A 67 -11.85 -30.33 11.73
CA PHE A 67 -12.19 -28.92 11.67
C PHE A 67 -11.17 -28.03 12.40
N CYS A 68 -10.70 -28.43 13.58
CA CYS A 68 -9.64 -27.71 14.30
C CYS A 68 -8.35 -27.64 13.46
N VAL A 69 -7.93 -28.75 12.85
CA VAL A 69 -6.76 -28.77 11.95
C VAL A 69 -6.98 -27.85 10.76
N LEU A 70 -8.15 -27.93 10.13
CA LEU A 70 -8.51 -27.08 8.99
C LEU A 70 -8.47 -25.58 9.36
N LEU A 71 -9.01 -25.19 10.52
CA LEU A 71 -8.97 -23.82 11.00
C LEU A 71 -7.54 -23.31 11.20
N VAL A 72 -6.65 -24.14 11.76
CA VAL A 72 -5.24 -23.78 11.94
C VAL A 72 -4.57 -23.57 10.58
N VAL A 73 -4.81 -24.45 9.61
CA VAL A 73 -4.25 -24.34 8.26
C VAL A 73 -4.76 -23.08 7.55
N ILE A 74 -6.08 -22.84 7.56
CA ILE A 74 -6.69 -21.67 6.93
C ILE A 74 -6.16 -20.38 7.58
N SER A 75 -6.11 -20.33 8.91
CA SER A 75 -5.58 -19.18 9.65
C SER A 75 -4.14 -18.91 9.26
N TYR A 76 -3.29 -19.94 9.24
CA TYR A 76 -1.90 -19.81 8.82
C TYR A 76 -1.76 -19.26 7.38
N LEU A 77 -2.56 -19.78 6.44
CA LEU A 77 -2.57 -19.31 5.05
C LEU A 77 -3.03 -17.85 4.95
N LEU A 78 -4.08 -17.46 5.68
CA LEU A 78 -4.56 -16.09 5.74
C LEU A 78 -3.52 -15.13 6.30
N PHE A 79 -2.85 -15.49 7.39
CA PHE A 79 -1.75 -14.68 7.95
C PHE A 79 -0.62 -14.51 6.94
N LYS A 80 -0.21 -15.60 6.28
CA LYS A 80 0.85 -15.58 5.26
C LYS A 80 0.46 -14.74 4.05
N PHE A 81 -0.79 -14.83 3.60
CA PHE A 81 -1.32 -14.07 2.48
C PHE A 81 -1.45 -12.58 2.83
N SER A 82 -2.02 -12.27 4.00
CA SER A 82 -2.16 -10.92 4.51
C SER A 82 -0.81 -10.21 4.58
N HIS A 83 0.24 -10.87 5.07
CA HIS A 83 1.58 -10.30 5.11
C HIS A 83 2.10 -9.94 3.71
N ARG A 84 1.78 -10.72 2.67
CA ARG A 84 2.18 -10.41 1.28
C ARG A 84 1.42 -9.23 0.68
N VAL A 85 0.24 -8.92 1.19
CA VAL A 85 -0.59 -7.80 0.68
C VAL A 85 -0.28 -6.51 1.44
N VAL A 86 -0.28 -6.57 2.76
CA VAL A 86 -0.17 -5.41 3.64
C VAL A 86 1.17 -4.68 3.46
N GLY A 87 2.29 -5.40 3.42
CA GLY A 87 3.61 -4.79 3.26
C GLY A 87 3.72 -3.88 2.02
N PRO A 88 3.41 -4.41 0.82
CA PRO A 88 3.36 -3.60 -0.40
C PRO A 88 2.39 -2.41 -0.34
N VAL A 89 1.18 -2.60 0.23
CA VAL A 89 0.17 -1.53 0.33
C VAL A 89 0.67 -0.37 1.18
N ILE A 90 1.25 -0.62 2.35
CA ILE A 90 1.79 0.45 3.20
C ILE A 90 3.00 1.13 2.56
N LYS A 91 3.87 0.35 1.90
CA LYS A 91 4.99 0.93 1.17
C LYS A 91 4.50 1.85 0.05
N LEU A 92 3.46 1.44 -0.71
CA LEU A 92 2.83 2.27 -1.73
C LEU A 92 2.19 3.52 -1.14
N GLN A 93 1.46 3.40 -0.04
CA GLN A 93 0.82 4.54 0.63
C GLN A 93 1.85 5.59 1.06
N ARG A 94 2.96 5.16 1.69
CA ARG A 94 4.05 6.07 2.08
C ARG A 94 4.70 6.73 0.86
N ALA A 95 4.88 5.98 -0.22
CA ALA A 95 5.47 6.49 -1.45
C ALA A 95 4.55 7.51 -2.14
N LEU A 96 3.23 7.28 -2.14
CA LEU A 96 2.23 8.24 -2.63
C LEU A 96 2.19 9.51 -1.77
N HIS A 97 2.28 9.38 -0.45
CA HIS A 97 2.36 10.53 0.45
C HIS A 97 3.61 11.37 0.17
N ALA A 98 4.77 10.74 0.08
CA ALA A 98 6.02 11.42 -0.25
C ALA A 98 5.97 12.11 -1.62
N LEU A 99 5.34 11.47 -2.61
CA LEU A 99 5.11 12.06 -3.93
C LEU A 99 4.20 13.30 -3.86
N SER A 100 3.19 13.28 -2.98
CA SER A 100 2.28 14.43 -2.80
C SER A 100 2.94 15.62 -2.11
N GLU A 101 3.86 15.36 -1.16
CA GLU A 101 4.58 16.41 -0.43
C GLU A 101 5.70 17.01 -1.28
N ASN A 102 6.42 16.18 -2.06
CA ASN A 102 7.58 16.62 -2.81
C ASN A 102 7.71 15.86 -4.14
N PRO A 103 7.00 16.30 -5.20
CA PRO A 103 6.87 15.53 -6.44
C PRO A 103 8.20 15.23 -7.14
N GLY A 104 9.21 16.11 -7.05
CA GLY A 104 10.53 15.89 -7.65
C GLY A 104 11.48 15.03 -6.85
N ALA A 105 11.23 14.84 -5.55
CA ALA A 105 12.04 13.99 -4.69
C ALA A 105 11.52 12.55 -4.61
N ALA A 106 10.42 12.22 -5.30
CA ALA A 106 9.81 10.91 -5.21
C ALA A 106 10.75 9.78 -5.69
N GLU A 107 10.95 8.77 -4.86
CA GLU A 107 11.79 7.62 -5.17
C GLU A 107 10.98 6.48 -5.78
N PRO A 108 11.53 5.76 -6.79
CA PRO A 108 10.86 4.60 -7.34
C PRO A 108 10.78 3.48 -6.29
N ILE A 109 9.68 2.73 -6.33
CA ILE A 109 9.47 1.57 -5.47
C ILE A 109 9.65 0.27 -6.25
N ALA A 110 10.19 -0.73 -5.57
CA ALA A 110 10.21 -2.11 -6.03
C ALA A 110 9.53 -3.02 -5.01
N PHE A 111 8.70 -3.94 -5.51
CA PHE A 111 8.11 -5.05 -4.75
C PHE A 111 8.80 -6.37 -5.10
N ARG A 112 8.63 -7.40 -4.26
CA ARG A 112 9.18 -8.72 -4.54
C ARG A 112 8.40 -9.36 -5.68
N ARG A 113 9.05 -10.25 -6.46
CA ARG A 113 8.42 -10.93 -7.61
C ARG A 113 7.14 -11.72 -7.26
N LYS A 114 6.98 -12.15 -6.01
CA LYS A 114 5.81 -12.91 -5.52
C LYS A 114 4.74 -12.03 -4.86
N ASP A 115 4.93 -10.71 -4.84
CA ASP A 115 3.94 -9.78 -4.31
C ASP A 115 2.89 -9.46 -5.39
N PHE A 116 1.65 -9.24 -4.99
CA PHE A 116 0.53 -9.04 -5.92
C PHE A 116 0.57 -7.69 -6.66
N PHE A 117 1.33 -6.71 -6.17
CA PHE A 117 1.28 -5.32 -6.62
C PHE A 117 2.43 -4.90 -7.54
N THR A 118 3.12 -5.86 -8.18
CA THR A 118 4.28 -5.57 -9.05
C THR A 118 3.92 -4.63 -10.20
N GLN A 119 2.75 -4.81 -10.83
CA GLN A 119 2.26 -3.90 -11.87
C GLN A 119 2.00 -2.48 -11.32
N THR A 120 1.41 -2.38 -10.13
CA THR A 120 1.17 -1.09 -9.46
C THR A 120 2.47 -0.33 -9.18
N ALA A 121 3.56 -1.04 -8.84
CA ALA A 121 4.87 -0.41 -8.71
C ALA A 121 5.38 0.16 -10.05
N VAL A 122 5.17 -0.55 -11.15
CA VAL A 122 5.55 -0.06 -12.48
C VAL A 122 4.82 1.25 -12.80
N SER A 123 3.49 1.26 -12.63
CA SER A 123 2.69 2.48 -12.85
C SER A 123 3.09 3.63 -11.92
N TYR A 124 3.35 3.35 -10.64
CA TYR A 124 3.84 4.37 -9.69
C TYR A 124 5.20 4.93 -10.14
N ASN A 125 6.13 4.08 -10.57
CA ASN A 125 7.45 4.51 -11.02
C ASN A 125 7.38 5.39 -12.28
N GLN A 126 6.47 5.10 -13.21
CA GLN A 126 6.20 5.94 -14.37
C GLN A 126 5.69 7.34 -13.95
N ILE A 127 4.80 7.41 -12.96
CA ILE A 127 4.32 8.67 -12.41
C ILE A 127 5.48 9.46 -11.77
N CYS A 128 6.33 8.81 -10.97
CA CYS A 128 7.51 9.47 -10.39
C CYS A 128 8.44 10.04 -11.45
N GLN A 129 8.68 9.29 -12.54
CA GLN A 129 9.50 9.78 -13.66
C GLN A 129 8.86 11.00 -14.32
N TYR A 130 7.55 10.96 -14.57
CA TYR A 130 6.82 12.09 -15.14
C TYR A 130 6.87 13.34 -14.24
N CYS A 131 6.67 13.18 -12.92
CA CYS A 131 6.75 14.28 -11.96
C CYS A 131 8.16 14.91 -11.93
N LYS A 132 9.21 14.09 -11.93
CA LYS A 132 10.61 14.56 -11.97
C LYS A 132 10.90 15.36 -13.24
N GLU A 133 10.46 14.87 -14.39
CA GLU A 133 10.68 15.55 -15.66
C GLU A 133 9.94 16.88 -15.70
N ARG A 134 8.67 16.90 -15.26
CA ARG A 134 7.88 18.13 -15.18
C ARG A 134 8.51 19.17 -14.25
N GLU A 135 9.08 18.76 -13.13
CA GLU A 135 9.79 19.67 -12.24
C GLU A 135 11.12 20.17 -12.80
N ARG A 136 11.83 19.33 -13.56
CA ARG A 136 13.03 19.75 -14.28
C ARG A 136 12.68 20.86 -15.29
N ILE A 137 11.67 20.63 -16.14
CA ILE A 137 11.20 21.61 -17.13
C ILE A 137 10.78 22.91 -16.43
N ARG A 138 10.04 22.84 -15.32
CA ARG A 138 9.66 24.04 -14.54
C ARG A 138 10.86 24.81 -14.01
N ARG A 139 11.90 24.12 -13.55
CA ARG A 139 13.14 24.76 -13.07
C ARG A 139 13.90 25.44 -14.19
N GLU A 140 14.05 24.76 -15.33
CA GLU A 140 14.67 25.31 -16.53
C GLU A 140 13.90 26.56 -17.00
N MET A 141 12.58 26.48 -17.13
CA MET A 141 11.73 27.60 -17.54
C MET A 141 11.77 28.78 -16.55
N ARG A 142 11.83 28.53 -15.24
CA ARG A 142 12.00 29.58 -14.23
C ARG A 142 13.35 30.29 -14.39
N SER A 143 14.43 29.54 -14.63
CA SER A 143 15.76 30.12 -14.85
C SER A 143 15.82 30.99 -16.12
N VAL A 144 15.08 30.62 -17.17
CA VAL A 144 14.98 31.41 -18.41
C VAL A 144 14.22 32.72 -18.16
N ILE A 145 13.09 32.66 -17.44
CA ILE A 145 12.29 33.85 -17.09
C ILE A 145 13.12 34.82 -16.24
N GLU A 146 13.90 34.31 -15.29
CA GLU A 146 14.76 35.12 -14.42
C GLU A 146 15.85 35.86 -15.23
N LYS A 147 16.50 35.18 -16.18
CA LYS A 147 17.46 35.79 -17.11
C LYS A 147 16.82 36.89 -17.95
N ILE A 148 15.64 36.62 -18.54
CA ILE A 148 14.92 37.62 -19.35
C ILE A 148 14.55 38.86 -18.52
N ASN A 149 14.15 38.68 -17.26
CA ASN A 149 13.82 39.80 -16.38
C ASN A 149 15.07 40.62 -16.01
N GLN A 150 16.20 39.96 -15.79
CA GLN A 150 17.48 40.62 -15.54
C GLN A 150 17.94 41.44 -16.76
N ASP A 151 17.84 40.87 -17.97
CA ASP A 151 18.19 41.55 -19.22
C ASP A 151 17.26 42.76 -19.49
N LYS A 152 15.97 42.65 -19.18
CA LYS A 152 15.03 43.77 -19.29
C LYS A 152 15.37 44.92 -18.32
N LEU A 153 15.81 44.59 -17.11
CA LEU A 153 16.24 45.58 -16.13
C LEU A 153 17.48 46.32 -16.63
N SER A 154 18.48 45.62 -17.17
CA SER A 154 19.69 46.26 -17.71
C SER A 154 19.40 47.18 -18.90
N VAL A 155 18.48 46.79 -19.79
CA VAL A 155 18.04 47.65 -20.91
C VAL A 155 17.32 48.90 -20.41
N LYS A 156 16.45 48.77 -19.39
CA LYS A 156 15.74 49.91 -18.80
C LYS A 156 16.69 50.90 -18.13
N GLU A 157 17.68 50.42 -17.39
CA GLU A 157 18.70 51.25 -16.75
C GLU A 157 19.56 52.01 -17.78
N GLY A 158 19.94 51.33 -18.87
CA GLY A 158 20.63 51.98 -20.00
C GLY A 158 19.81 53.09 -20.65
N GLY A 159 18.50 52.89 -20.83
CA GLY A 159 17.58 53.92 -21.34
C GLY A 159 17.51 55.16 -20.44
N ILE A 160 17.42 54.97 -19.12
CA ILE A 160 17.38 56.08 -18.15
C ILE A 160 18.70 56.86 -18.14
N LEU A 161 19.85 56.18 -18.28
CA LEU A 161 21.16 56.83 -18.38
C LEU A 161 21.28 57.71 -19.63
N LEU A 162 20.80 57.23 -20.77
CA LEU A 162 20.78 58.00 -22.01
C LEU A 162 19.89 59.24 -21.91
N GLU A 163 18.71 59.12 -21.29
CA GLU A 163 17.80 60.24 -21.06
C GLU A 163 18.42 61.31 -20.13
N LYS A 164 19.14 60.89 -19.09
CA LYS A 164 19.90 61.81 -18.22
C LYS A 164 21.02 62.53 -18.95
N LEU A 165 21.80 61.82 -19.78
CA LEU A 165 22.88 62.43 -20.57
C LEU A 165 22.33 63.48 -21.53
N TYR A 166 21.25 63.16 -22.24
CA TYR A 166 20.61 64.08 -23.19
C TYR A 166 20.09 65.36 -22.51
N ASN A 167 19.47 65.25 -21.33
CA ASN A 167 18.97 66.41 -20.60
C ASN A 167 20.08 67.26 -19.96
N THR A 168 21.25 66.68 -19.64
CA THR A 168 22.37 67.42 -19.05
C THR A 168 23.07 68.31 -20.09
N ASP A 169 23.16 67.85 -21.34
CA ASP A 169 23.73 68.65 -22.45
C ASP A 169 22.80 69.80 -22.87
N ALA A 170 21.49 69.68 -22.62
CA ALA A 170 20.50 70.72 -22.93
C ALA A 170 20.55 71.93 -21.99
N ASP A 171 21.08 71.79 -20.77
CA ASP A 171 21.21 72.87 -19.77
C ASP A 171 22.54 73.67 -19.92
N LEU A 172 23.42 73.26 -20.84
CA LEU A 172 24.75 73.87 -21.06
C LEU A 172 24.80 74.85 -22.25
N ILE A 173 23.66 75.16 -22.87
CA ILE A 173 23.50 76.10 -24.00
C ILE A 173 22.54 77.23 -23.59
#